data_AF-A0A9R1A6G5-F1
#
_entry.id   AF-A0A9R1A6G5-F1
#
_cell.length_a   1.000
_cell.length_b   1.000
_cell.length_c   1.000
_cell.angle_alpha   90.00
_cell.angle_beta   90.00
_cell.angle_gamma   90.00
#
_symmetry.space_group_name_H-M   'P 1'
#
loop_
_entity.id
_entity.type
_entity.pdbx_description
1 polymer ?
#
loop_
_entity_poly.entity_id
_entity_poly.type
_entity_poly.pdbx_seq_one_letter_code
_entity_poly.pdbx_strand_id
1 'polypeptide(L)'
;MEAHMERALQEGVTEAERAALEGTRLEILDDDRHILSFSVVGGEHRLRNYRSVTSVTEFQPGPYCVVVESYVVDVPDGNTEEDTRMFTDTVVKLNLQKLASVAEETAAAPGSRRRD
;
A
#
# COMPACT_ATOMS: atom_id res chain seq x y z
N MET A 1 18.30 10.79 6.60
CA MET A 1 17.24 9.84 6.22
C MET A 1 16.02 10.03 7.12
N GLU A 2 16.18 10.12 8.44
CA GLU A 2 15.15 10.61 9.39
C GLU A 2 14.57 11.97 8.99
N ALA A 3 15.41 12.95 8.64
CA ALA A 3 14.95 14.29 8.28
C ALA A 3 14.11 14.38 6.99
N HIS A 4 14.22 13.38 6.09
CA HIS A 4 13.37 13.31 4.88
C HIS A 4 12.02 12.66 5.19
N MET A 5 11.99 11.73 6.14
CA MET A 5 10.75 11.17 6.68
C MET A 5 10.00 12.21 7.55
N GLU A 6 10.72 13.02 8.32
CA GLU A 6 10.15 14.16 9.07
C GLU A 6 9.61 15.27 8.18
N ARG A 7 10.23 15.54 7.03
CA ARG A 7 9.68 16.50 6.06
C ARG A 7 8.39 16.00 5.41
N ALA A 8 8.26 14.71 5.15
CA ALA A 8 7.01 14.12 4.66
C ALA A 8 5.88 14.18 5.72
N LEU A 9 6.22 14.30 7.01
CA LEU A 9 5.25 14.49 8.10
C LEU A 9 4.79 15.95 8.27
N GLN A 10 5.45 16.93 7.65
CA GLN A 10 5.09 18.35 7.76
C GLN A 10 4.20 18.86 6.62
N GLU A 11 4.05 18.11 5.53
CA GLU A 11 3.12 18.43 4.44
C GLU A 11 2.14 17.26 4.22
N GLY A 12 0.97 17.33 4.85
CA GLY A 12 -0.24 16.67 4.31
C GLY A 12 -0.61 15.26 4.82
N VAL A 13 -0.08 14.77 5.94
CA VAL A 13 -0.61 13.56 6.59
C VAL A 13 -1.68 13.95 7.59
N THR A 14 -2.94 13.63 7.31
CA THR A 14 -4.06 13.85 8.23
C THR A 14 -3.91 13.00 9.50
N GLU A 15 -4.56 13.38 10.60
CA GLU A 15 -4.54 12.56 11.83
C GLU A 15 -5.04 11.12 11.58
N ALA A 16 -6.00 10.96 10.67
CA ALA A 16 -6.49 9.65 10.25
C ALA A 16 -5.42 8.82 9.52
N GLU A 17 -4.64 9.43 8.63
CA GLU A 17 -3.53 8.76 7.94
C GLU A 17 -2.39 8.44 8.90
N ARG A 18 -2.10 9.33 9.87
CA ARG A 18 -1.12 9.06 10.91
C ARG A 18 -1.54 7.89 11.80
N ALA A 19 -2.81 7.82 12.20
CA ALA A 19 -3.36 6.71 12.96
C ALA A 19 -3.37 5.39 12.16
N ALA A 20 -3.56 5.46 10.83
CA ALA A 20 -3.47 4.30 9.95
C ALA A 20 -2.03 3.78 9.78
N LEU A 21 -1.04 4.67 9.86
CA LEU A 21 0.38 4.31 9.82
C LEU A 21 0.93 3.93 11.21
N GLU A 22 0.22 4.29 12.28
CA GLU A 22 0.63 3.96 13.64
C GLU A 22 0.70 2.45 13.84
N GLY A 23 1.86 1.99 14.33
CA GLY A 23 2.11 0.56 14.50
C GLY A 23 2.39 -0.19 13.20
N THR A 24 2.64 0.48 12.08
CA THR A 24 3.13 -0.16 10.84
C THR A 24 4.66 -0.14 10.77
N ARG A 25 5.25 -1.17 10.16
CA ARG A 25 6.69 -1.30 9.92
C ARG A 25 6.97 -1.68 8.48
N LEU A 26 7.88 -0.96 7.84
CA LEU A 26 8.41 -1.32 6.52
C LEU A 26 9.31 -2.56 6.63
N GLU A 27 9.01 -3.59 5.84
CA GLU A 27 9.74 -4.87 5.82
C GLU A 27 10.62 -4.99 4.58
N ILE A 28 10.13 -4.56 3.41
CA ILE A 28 10.86 -4.60 2.13
C ILE A 28 10.62 -3.28 1.39
N LEU A 29 11.71 -2.70 0.88
CA LEU A 29 11.68 -1.64 -0.12
C LEU A 29 12.76 -1.97 -1.17
N ASP A 30 12.32 -2.45 -2.32
CA ASP A 30 13.17 -2.85 -3.43
C ASP A 30 12.75 -2.11 -4.70
N ASP A 31 13.45 -1.02 -4.98
CA ASP A 31 13.16 -0.14 -6.11
C ASP A 31 13.46 -0.82 -7.45
N ASP A 32 14.49 -1.67 -7.51
CA ASP A 32 14.89 -2.35 -8.75
C ASP A 32 13.81 -3.35 -9.19
N ARG A 33 13.28 -4.12 -8.24
CA ARG A 33 12.23 -5.11 -8.51
C ARG A 33 10.82 -4.58 -8.34
N HIS A 34 10.66 -3.31 -7.95
CA HIS A 34 9.38 -2.65 -7.70
C HIS A 34 8.52 -3.42 -6.67
N ILE A 35 9.14 -3.80 -5.55
CA ILE A 35 8.51 -4.55 -4.45
C ILE A 35 8.51 -3.72 -3.17
N LEU A 36 7.35 -3.64 -2.54
CA LEU A 36 7.14 -3.05 -1.22
C LEU A 36 6.49 -4.09 -0.29
N SER A 37 6.91 -4.15 0.96
CA SER A 37 6.25 -4.95 1.99
C SER A 37 6.22 -4.20 3.30
N PHE A 38 5.10 -4.31 4.02
CA PHE A 38 4.98 -3.79 5.38
C PHE A 38 4.21 -4.77 6.27
N SER A 39 4.38 -4.61 7.58
CA SER A 39 3.64 -5.35 8.59
C SER A 39 3.00 -4.41 9.61
N VAL A 40 1.93 -4.87 10.26
CA VAL A 40 1.32 -4.21 11.42
C VAL A 40 1.90 -4.87 12.67
N VAL A 41 2.73 -4.12 13.39
CA VAL A 41 3.44 -4.52 14.61
C VAL A 41 2.77 -4.02 15.89
N GLY A 42 1.74 -3.19 15.79
CA GLY A 42 1.00 -2.65 16.93
C GLY A 42 -0.19 -1.79 16.51
N GLY A 43 -0.85 -1.16 17.50
CA GLY A 43 -2.04 -0.32 17.30
C GLY A 43 -3.35 -1.03 17.70
N GLU A 44 -4.42 -0.25 17.85
CA GLU A 44 -5.78 -0.74 18.14
C GLU A 44 -6.52 -1.16 16.86
N HIS A 45 -5.83 -1.81 15.93
CA HIS A 45 -6.42 -2.23 14.66
C HIS A 45 -6.81 -3.71 14.70
N ARG A 46 -7.93 -4.07 14.04
CA ARG A 46 -8.44 -5.46 14.00
C ARG A 46 -7.53 -6.43 13.21
N LEU A 47 -6.51 -5.91 12.52
CA LEU A 47 -5.63 -6.64 11.61
C LEU A 47 -4.35 -7.11 12.32
N ARG A 48 -4.48 -7.99 13.31
CA ARG A 48 -3.34 -8.52 14.06
C ARG A 48 -2.42 -9.33 13.14
N ASN A 49 -1.11 -9.11 13.30
CA ASN A 49 -0.05 -9.74 12.50
C ASN A 49 -0.27 -9.61 10.98
N TYR A 50 -0.96 -8.55 10.54
CA TYR A 50 -1.09 -8.26 9.12
C TYR A 50 0.29 -8.02 8.51
N ARG A 51 0.53 -8.65 7.36
CA ARG A 51 1.71 -8.40 6.53
C ARG A 51 1.30 -8.48 5.08
N SER A 52 1.63 -7.45 4.30
CA SER A 52 1.42 -7.46 2.86
C SER A 52 2.71 -7.33 2.08
N VAL A 53 2.64 -7.79 0.82
CA VAL A 53 3.64 -7.60 -0.21
C VAL A 53 2.93 -7.10 -1.45
N THR A 54 3.37 -5.94 -1.94
CA THR A 54 2.89 -5.30 -3.15
C THR A 54 4.01 -5.30 -4.19
N SER A 55 3.74 -5.81 -5.38
CA SER A 55 4.68 -5.84 -6.50
C SER A 55 4.06 -5.20 -7.74
N VAL A 56 4.87 -4.44 -8.48
CA VAL A 56 4.47 -3.86 -9.77
C VAL A 56 5.21 -4.58 -10.89
N THR A 57 4.49 -4.94 -11.96
CA THR A 57 5.07 -5.52 -13.17
C THR A 57 4.65 -4.71 -14.38
N GLU A 58 5.63 -4.18 -15.12
CA GLU A 58 5.40 -3.53 -16.41
C GLU A 58 5.39 -4.57 -17.54
N PHE A 59 4.43 -4.48 -18.45
CA PHE A 59 4.30 -5.39 -19.59
C PHE A 59 4.68 -4.73 -20.91
N GLN A 60 5.19 -5.54 -21.85
CA GLN A 60 5.58 -5.11 -23.19
C GLN A 60 4.82 -5.90 -24.27
N PRO A 61 4.32 -5.24 -25.35
CA PRO A 61 4.34 -3.80 -25.57
C PRO A 61 3.36 -3.06 -24.65
N GLY A 62 3.87 -2.02 -23.97
CA GLY A 62 3.11 -1.22 -22.99
C GLY A 62 2.23 -0.15 -23.63
N PRO A 63 1.21 0.35 -22.89
CA PRO A 63 1.51 1.16 -21.70
C PRO A 63 0.80 0.71 -20.41
N TYR A 64 0.71 -0.59 -20.13
CA TYR A 64 0.02 -1.11 -18.94
C TYR A 64 0.98 -1.77 -17.94
N CYS A 65 0.66 -1.62 -16.66
CA CYS A 65 1.31 -2.32 -15.56
C CYS A 65 0.26 -3.13 -14.78
N VAL A 66 0.71 -4.17 -14.09
CA VAL A 66 -0.11 -4.94 -13.15
C VAL A 66 0.48 -4.75 -11.76
N VAL A 67 -0.38 -4.36 -10.82
CA VAL A 67 -0.06 -4.31 -9.41
C VAL A 67 -0.72 -5.49 -8.73
N VAL A 68 0.06 -6.27 -7.99
CA VAL A 68 -0.44 -7.39 -7.18
C VAL A 68 -0.10 -7.09 -5.73
N GLU A 69 -1.12 -7.09 -4.87
CA GLU A 69 -0.94 -7.07 -3.42
C GLU A 69 -1.43 -8.40 -2.84
N SER A 70 -0.57 -9.04 -2.05
CA SER A 70 -0.88 -10.25 -1.29
C SER A 70 -0.69 -9.98 0.18
N TYR A 71 -1.46 -10.68 1.03
CA TYR A 71 -1.38 -10.48 2.47
C TYR A 71 -1.52 -11.79 3.24
N VAL A 72 -1.08 -11.75 4.49
CA VAL A 72 -1.44 -12.69 5.55
C VAL A 72 -1.95 -11.88 6.75
N VAL A 73 -2.96 -12.38 7.43
CA VAL A 73 -3.54 -11.75 8.62
C VAL A 73 -4.14 -12.82 9.53
N ASP A 74 -4.11 -12.58 10.83
CA ASP A 74 -4.78 -13.46 11.78
C ASP A 74 -6.29 -13.25 11.75
N VAL A 75 -7.05 -14.31 11.99
CA VAL A 75 -8.49 -14.23 12.23
C VAL A 75 -8.72 -13.84 13.70
N PRO A 76 -9.33 -12.68 13.99
CA PRO A 76 -9.59 -12.27 15.37
C PRO A 76 -10.58 -13.18 16.07
N ASP A 77 -10.46 -13.31 17.39
CA ASP A 77 -11.44 -14.04 18.21
C ASP A 77 -12.86 -13.51 17.97
N GLY A 78 -13.80 -14.42 17.70
CA GLY A 78 -15.19 -14.09 17.42
C GLY A 78 -15.51 -13.76 15.95
N ASN A 79 -14.50 -13.73 15.07
CA ASN A 79 -14.72 -13.63 13.62
C ASN A 79 -14.55 -14.99 12.93
N THR A 80 -15.20 -15.16 11.78
CA THR A 80 -14.88 -16.25 10.86
C THR A 80 -13.71 -15.86 9.94
N GLU A 81 -13.08 -16.88 9.33
CA GLU A 81 -12.08 -16.67 8.28
C GLU A 81 -12.69 -15.91 7.10
N GLU A 82 -13.92 -16.25 6.71
CA GLU A 82 -14.62 -15.63 5.59
C GLU A 82 -14.88 -14.14 5.83
N ASP A 83 -15.36 -13.77 7.02
CA ASP A 83 -15.59 -12.35 7.37
C ASP A 83 -14.29 -11.55 7.35
N THR A 84 -13.22 -12.13 7.89
CA THR A 84 -11.90 -11.48 7.97
C THR A 84 -11.29 -11.32 6.58
N ARG A 85 -11.37 -12.36 5.74
CA ARG A 85 -10.95 -12.31 4.34
C ARG A 85 -11.76 -11.28 3.57
N MET A 86 -13.09 -11.33 3.65
CA MET A 86 -13.98 -10.41 2.93
C MET A 86 -13.67 -8.95 3.26
N PHE A 87 -13.48 -8.63 4.55
CA PHE A 87 -13.10 -7.30 4.99
C PHE A 87 -11.74 -6.88 4.40
N THR A 88 -10.73 -7.73 4.54
CA THR A 88 -9.35 -7.42 4.11
C THR A 88 -9.26 -7.30 2.59
N ASP A 89 -9.87 -8.21 1.84
CA ASP A 89 -9.97 -8.17 0.37
C ASP A 89 -10.66 -6.90 -0.11
N THR A 90 -11.72 -6.46 0.58
CA THR A 90 -12.44 -5.23 0.21
C THR A 90 -11.53 -4.02 0.36
N VAL A 91 -10.79 -3.91 1.47
CA VAL A 91 -9.84 -2.81 1.69
C VAL A 91 -8.73 -2.80 0.65
N VAL A 92 -8.06 -3.95 0.43
CA VAL A 92 -6.99 -4.07 -0.58
C VAL A 92 -7.51 -3.72 -1.97
N LYS A 93 -8.69 -4.22 -2.35
CA LYS A 93 -9.31 -3.92 -3.64
C LYS A 93 -9.58 -2.42 -3.82
N LEU A 94 -10.13 -1.76 -2.81
CA LEU A 94 -10.40 -0.31 -2.86
C LEU A 94 -9.10 0.50 -2.97
N ASN A 95 -8.05 0.07 -2.25
CA ASN A 95 -6.73 0.70 -2.32
C ASN A 95 -6.12 0.57 -3.72
N LEU A 96 -6.14 -0.63 -4.31
CA LEU A 96 -5.62 -0.86 -5.67
C LEU A 96 -6.43 -0.10 -6.73
N GLN A 97 -7.75 0.01 -6.57
CA GLN A 97 -8.59 0.82 -7.45
C GLN A 97 -8.21 2.31 -7.37
N LYS A 98 -8.05 2.84 -6.15
CA LYS A 98 -7.63 4.23 -5.94
C LYS A 98 -6.22 4.47 -6.50
N LEU A 99 -5.29 3.53 -6.30
CA LEU A 99 -3.94 3.59 -6.85
C LEU A 99 -3.98 3.67 -8.38
N ALA A 100 -4.79 2.83 -9.03
CA ALA A 100 -4.96 2.87 -10.49
C ALA A 100 -5.45 4.24 -10.96
N SER A 101 -6.50 4.79 -10.33
CA SER A 101 -7.02 6.12 -10.69
C SER A 101 -5.95 7.22 -10.56
N VAL A 102 -5.21 7.25 -9.44
CA VAL A 102 -4.15 8.25 -9.22
C VAL A 102 -3.00 8.08 -10.22
N ALA A 103 -2.61 6.84 -10.52
CA ALA A 103 -1.53 6.56 -11.47
C ALA A 103 -1.91 6.98 -12.89
N GLU A 104 -3.13 6.70 -13.33
CA GLU A 104 -3.65 7.10 -14.64
C GLU A 104 -3.76 8.62 -14.79
N GLU A 105 -4.27 9.31 -13.76
CA GLU A 105 -4.32 10.78 -13.73
C GLU A 105 -2.91 11.39 -13.80
N THR A 106 -1.96 10.83 -13.05
CA THR A 106 -0.55 11.28 -13.05
C THR A 106 0.11 11.05 -14.41
N ALA A 107 -0.17 9.92 -15.07
CA ALA A 107 0.34 9.62 -16.40
C ALA A 107 -0.26 10.56 -17.46
N ALA A 108 -1.52 10.97 -17.33
CA ALA A 108 -2.20 11.88 -18.24
C ALA A 108 -1.79 13.36 -18.08
N ALA A 109 -1.20 13.74 -16.94
CA ALA A 109 -0.81 15.12 -16.66
C ALA A 109 0.31 15.64 -17.59
N PRO A 110 0.22 16.89 -18.10
CA PRO A 110 1.25 17.45 -18.98
C PRO A 110 2.58 17.62 -18.23
N GLY A 111 3.64 16.97 -18.74
CA GLY A 111 4.99 16.99 -18.16
C GLY A 111 5.43 15.69 -17.48
N SER A 112 4.55 14.68 -17.42
CA SER A 112 4.84 13.34 -16.86
C SER A 112 5.65 12.42 -17.79
N ARG A 113 5.84 12.79 -19.06
CA ARG A 113 6.73 12.05 -19.97
C ARG A 113 8.15 12.21 -19.46
N ARG A 114 8.76 11.09 -19.04
CA ARG A 114 10.16 11.01 -18.60
C ARG A 114 11.02 11.83 -19.55
N ARG A 115 11.85 12.73 -18.99
CA ARG A 115 12.98 13.29 -19.72
C ARG A 115 13.91 12.11 -19.99
N ASP A 116 14.09 11.81 -21.26
CA ASP A 116 15.08 10.86 -21.76
C ASP A 116 16.50 11.24 -21.31
#